data_AF-A0A9D1GPZ0-F1
#
_entry.id   AF-A0A9D1GPZ0-F1
#
_cell.length_a   1.000
_cell.length_b   1.000
_cell.length_c   1.000
_cell.angle_alpha   90.00
_cell.angle_beta   90.00
_cell.angle_gamma   90.00
#
_symmetry.space_group_name_H-M   'P 1'
#
loop_
_entity.id
_entity.type
_entity.pdbx_description
1 polymer ?
#
loop_
_entity_poly.entity_id
_entity_poly.type
_entity_poly.pdbx_seq_one_letter_code
_entity_poly.pdbx_strand_id
1 'polypeptide(L)'
;MKTGIKIGLLPLLIGLLCLVFCFPLLAAHRLDFSGTTSIEFNRDTASGEKPDEEILKEQQAELKDCGLNLQIDSNGNVSLGQVFPGNQNEAVEYHNNLIEKGILSFMCYDEAVCSSLNQLVVVFDFSNYYIPTFGEYCFQSIHESIWGDQWWDNVSFTEDVAVYSATSGVYLETIEDVVFEKGCYTINQTTYDEYSLRLILPSVTDQTITFEDRSLNFAYVVVPEVLIIDVSNLSLSLEAGNLIFEEDVFSSYGDLRDGPDHLHFIGLEERQMEYILSFGMDMLLTDISVKNQFIIGIYSRARNSYSSRLFYTLRKESNGMSVDLFDENNEESIQSRLNILYLCYFLKHVYRQPMTSSGFENIVLYHMRNQTETEKGILSCNWNGAIIDEKTVYQVTCSHDSLTNIGYFADDRSFYVDGKWYAS
;
A
#
# COMPACT_ATOMS: atom_id res chain seq x y z
N MET A 1 -23.82 -17.36 -4.98
CA MET A 1 -23.09 -18.15 -5.99
C MET A 1 -21.71 -17.54 -6.09
N LYS A 2 -20.67 -18.30 -5.74
CA LYS A 2 -19.28 -17.86 -5.72
C LYS A 2 -18.65 -18.16 -7.08
N THR A 3 -18.18 -17.14 -7.78
CA THR A 3 -17.33 -17.29 -8.98
C THR A 3 -15.91 -16.90 -8.59
N GLY A 4 -15.23 -17.82 -7.89
CA GLY A 4 -13.78 -17.81 -7.82
C GLY A 4 -13.24 -18.47 -9.09
N ILE A 5 -12.16 -17.90 -9.63
CA ILE A 5 -11.41 -18.44 -10.76
C ILE A 5 -10.99 -19.87 -10.40
N LYS A 6 -11.55 -20.87 -11.08
CA LYS A 6 -11.14 -22.27 -10.98
C LYS A 6 -10.27 -22.58 -12.18
N ILE A 7 -8.96 -22.45 -12.04
CA ILE A 7 -8.01 -23.00 -13.02
C ILE A 7 -7.74 -24.45 -12.60
N GLY A 8 -8.22 -25.38 -13.41
CA GLY A 8 -8.08 -26.81 -13.18
C GLY A 8 -6.64 -27.27 -13.42
N LEU A 9 -6.02 -27.87 -12.41
CA LEU A 9 -4.80 -28.66 -12.54
C LEU A 9 -4.99 -29.77 -13.59
N LEU A 10 -4.08 -29.84 -14.56
CA LEU A 10 -3.75 -31.10 -15.22
C LEU A 10 -2.22 -31.24 -15.30
N PRO A 11 -1.61 -32.22 -14.61
CA PRO A 11 -0.18 -32.46 -14.67
C PRO A 11 0.13 -33.42 -15.81
N LEU A 12 1.11 -33.13 -16.67
CA LEU A 12 1.94 -34.19 -17.27
C LEU A 12 3.26 -33.68 -17.89
N LEU A 13 4.35 -34.17 -17.29
CA LEU A 13 5.59 -34.66 -17.91
C LEU A 13 6.67 -33.69 -18.45
N ILE A 14 7.59 -33.37 -17.54
CA ILE A 14 9.07 -33.45 -17.61
C ILE A 14 9.66 -33.96 -18.95
N GLY A 15 10.60 -33.18 -19.51
CA GLY A 15 11.73 -33.75 -20.26
C GLY A 15 12.47 -32.86 -21.27
N LEU A 16 13.63 -32.35 -20.83
CA LEU A 16 14.86 -32.06 -21.61
C LEU A 16 15.06 -30.68 -22.28
N LEU A 17 15.90 -29.87 -21.60
CA LEU A 17 17.05 -29.08 -22.09
C LEU A 17 17.09 -28.64 -23.56
N CYS A 18 17.16 -27.32 -23.79
CA CYS A 18 18.38 -26.66 -24.29
C CYS A 18 18.21 -25.13 -24.38
N LEU A 19 19.00 -24.41 -23.57
CA LEU A 19 19.75 -23.19 -23.94
C LEU A 19 19.16 -22.34 -25.07
N VAL A 20 18.33 -21.35 -24.71
CA VAL A 20 18.34 -20.04 -25.34
C VAL A 20 18.40 -19.01 -24.22
N PHE A 21 19.62 -18.57 -23.91
CA PHE A 21 19.87 -17.31 -23.23
C PHE A 21 19.38 -16.19 -24.15
N CYS A 22 18.32 -15.47 -23.77
CA CYS A 22 17.94 -14.19 -24.37
C CYS A 22 17.32 -13.27 -23.30
N PHE A 23 18.17 -12.68 -22.44
CA PHE A 23 18.07 -11.33 -21.86
C PHE A 23 16.67 -10.69 -21.67
N PRO A 24 15.95 -11.00 -20.56
CA PRO A 24 15.36 -9.93 -19.74
C PRO A 24 15.61 -10.12 -18.23
N LEU A 25 16.36 -11.16 -17.85
CA LEU A 25 16.68 -11.54 -16.46
C LEU A 25 17.61 -10.58 -15.71
N LEU A 26 18.03 -9.46 -16.31
CA LEU A 26 18.96 -8.52 -15.70
C LEU A 26 18.28 -7.45 -14.82
N ALA A 27 16.99 -7.15 -15.04
CA ALA A 27 16.18 -6.33 -14.13
C ALA A 27 15.85 -7.05 -12.81
N ALA A 28 15.79 -8.38 -12.86
CA ALA A 28 15.42 -9.23 -11.73
C ALA A 28 16.54 -9.44 -10.70
N HIS A 29 17.74 -8.87 -10.91
CA HIS A 29 18.91 -9.13 -10.06
C HIS A 29 18.98 -8.32 -8.75
N ARG A 30 17.92 -7.58 -8.39
CA ARG A 30 17.78 -6.96 -7.06
C ARG A 30 16.72 -7.60 -6.15
N LEU A 31 16.20 -8.77 -6.50
CA LEU A 31 15.22 -9.49 -5.68
C LEU A 31 15.80 -10.82 -5.20
N ASP A 32 16.15 -10.92 -3.92
CA ASP A 32 16.53 -12.19 -3.30
C ASP A 32 15.26 -12.87 -2.74
N PHE A 33 14.78 -13.89 -3.44
CA PHE A 33 13.59 -14.66 -3.05
C PHE A 33 13.99 -15.81 -2.12
N SER A 34 13.65 -15.69 -0.84
CA SER A 34 13.57 -16.84 0.06
C SER A 34 12.22 -16.84 0.76
N GLY A 35 11.56 -18.00 0.77
CA GLY A 35 10.20 -18.13 1.26
C GLY A 35 10.03 -17.55 2.66
N THR A 36 8.89 -16.87 2.87
CA THR A 36 8.45 -16.19 4.11
C THR A 36 9.02 -14.79 4.40
N THR A 37 9.79 -14.19 3.49
CA THR A 37 10.22 -12.78 3.62
C THR A 37 9.53 -11.86 2.62
N SER A 38 9.37 -10.62 3.06
CA SER A 38 9.28 -9.40 2.27
C SER A 38 9.96 -9.47 0.90
N ILE A 39 9.44 -8.71 -0.08
CA ILE A 39 10.21 -8.27 -1.24
C ILE A 39 11.48 -7.54 -0.75
N GLU A 40 12.56 -8.27 -0.50
CA GLU A 40 13.86 -7.69 -0.15
C GLU A 40 14.52 -7.23 -1.44
N PHE A 41 14.43 -5.93 -1.67
CA PHE A 41 15.27 -5.26 -2.65
C PHE A 41 16.69 -5.22 -2.09
N ASN A 42 17.63 -5.88 -2.76
CA ASN A 42 19.04 -5.78 -2.42
C ASN A 42 19.47 -4.32 -2.56
N ARG A 43 19.66 -3.66 -1.41
CA ARG A 43 20.14 -2.28 -1.28
C ARG A 43 21.62 -2.22 -1.65
N ASP A 44 21.95 -1.55 -2.76
CA ASP A 44 23.33 -1.10 -2.98
C ASP A 44 23.58 0.28 -2.37
N THR A 45 22.53 1.09 -2.15
CA THR A 45 22.62 2.42 -1.53
C THR A 45 21.35 2.72 -0.73
N ALA A 46 21.50 3.10 0.54
CA ALA A 46 20.39 3.67 1.30
C ALA A 46 20.09 5.06 0.73
N SER A 47 18.89 5.32 0.21
CA SER A 47 18.45 6.71 0.09
C SER A 47 18.29 7.26 1.52
N GLY A 48 18.95 8.38 1.80
CA GLY A 48 19.19 8.94 3.13
C GLY A 48 19.16 10.46 3.07
N GLU A 49 20.17 11.14 3.64
CA GLU A 49 20.39 12.57 3.40
C GLU A 49 20.47 12.88 1.90
N LYS A 50 20.22 14.15 1.51
CA LYS A 50 20.34 14.59 0.13
C LYS A 50 21.72 14.17 -0.43
N PRO A 51 21.78 13.38 -1.52
CA PRO A 51 23.05 12.97 -2.08
C PRO A 51 23.78 14.17 -2.68
N ASP A 52 25.07 14.00 -2.97
CA ASP A 52 25.86 15.03 -3.63
C ASP A 52 25.36 15.32 -5.06
N GLU A 53 25.85 16.43 -5.64
CA GLU A 53 25.41 16.87 -6.96
C GLU A 53 25.75 15.88 -8.08
N GLU A 54 26.75 15.02 -7.91
CA GLU A 54 27.16 14.06 -8.93
C GLU A 54 26.16 12.91 -8.98
N ILE A 55 25.85 12.32 -7.82
CA ILE A 55 24.83 11.29 -7.68
C ILE A 55 23.46 11.81 -8.12
N LEU A 56 23.08 13.04 -7.76
CA LEU A 56 21.81 13.63 -8.22
C LEU A 56 21.73 13.80 -9.73
N LYS A 57 22.85 14.13 -10.40
CA LYS A 57 22.90 14.23 -11.87
C LYS A 57 22.81 12.85 -12.53
N GLU A 58 23.43 11.85 -11.94
CA GLU A 58 23.30 10.46 -12.38
C GLU A 58 21.84 9.99 -12.27
N GLN A 59 21.20 10.19 -11.11
CA GLN A 59 19.78 9.89 -10.90
C GLN A 59 18.88 10.67 -11.87
N GLN A 60 19.18 11.95 -12.13
CA GLN A 60 18.43 12.77 -13.09
C GLN A 60 18.54 12.22 -14.52
N ALA A 61 19.76 11.85 -14.95
CA ALA A 61 19.97 11.27 -16.28
C ALA A 61 19.26 9.92 -16.41
N GLU A 62 19.39 9.08 -15.39
CA GLU A 62 18.77 7.77 -15.33
C GLU A 62 17.24 7.83 -15.43
N LEU A 63 16.61 8.71 -14.65
CA LEU A 63 15.15 8.89 -14.68
C LEU A 63 14.68 9.56 -15.97
N LYS A 64 15.49 10.43 -16.56
CA LYS A 64 15.19 11.05 -17.86
C LYS A 64 15.08 10.03 -18.99
N ASP A 65 15.95 9.03 -18.98
CA ASP A 65 15.89 7.92 -19.95
C ASP A 65 14.65 7.02 -19.75
N CYS A 66 13.90 7.22 -18.67
CA CYS A 66 12.67 6.49 -18.32
C CYS A 66 11.38 7.29 -18.50
N GLY A 67 11.43 8.47 -19.12
CA GLY A 67 10.25 9.33 -19.24
C GLY A 67 9.85 10.05 -17.94
N LEU A 68 10.77 10.07 -16.97
CA LEU A 68 10.66 10.79 -15.70
C LEU A 68 11.66 11.95 -15.67
N ASN A 69 11.53 12.89 -14.74
CA ASN A 69 12.53 13.95 -14.62
C ASN A 69 12.70 14.41 -13.19
N LEU A 70 13.92 14.39 -12.67
CA LEU A 70 14.24 15.12 -11.44
C LEU A 70 14.41 16.60 -11.76
N GLN A 71 13.48 17.41 -11.30
CA GLN A 71 13.56 18.86 -11.36
C GLN A 71 14.27 19.35 -10.10
N ILE A 72 15.26 20.22 -10.29
CA ILE A 72 16.00 20.84 -9.20
C ILE A 72 15.80 22.35 -9.33
N ASP A 73 15.12 22.97 -8.36
CA ASP A 73 14.86 24.40 -8.38
C ASP A 73 16.11 25.23 -7.97
N SER A 74 16.00 26.55 -8.04
CA SER A 74 17.09 27.46 -7.67
C SER A 74 17.49 27.40 -6.20
N ASN A 75 16.64 26.83 -5.33
CA ASN A 75 16.89 26.63 -3.91
C ASN A 75 17.46 25.23 -3.62
N GLY A 76 17.60 24.38 -4.64
CA GLY A 76 18.04 23.01 -4.52
C GLY A 76 16.95 22.04 -4.05
N ASN A 77 15.67 22.43 -4.08
CA ASN A 77 14.56 21.51 -3.86
C ASN A 77 14.47 20.55 -5.04
N VAL A 78 14.20 19.29 -4.75
CA VAL A 78 14.15 18.22 -5.76
C VAL A 78 12.71 17.73 -5.87
N SER A 79 12.15 17.72 -7.08
CA SER A 79 10.84 17.15 -7.34
C SER A 79 10.87 16.19 -8.53
N LEU A 80 10.08 15.14 -8.47
CA LEU A 80 9.80 14.29 -9.61
C LEU A 80 8.79 14.97 -10.52
N GLY A 81 9.11 15.06 -11.79
CA GLY A 81 8.18 15.42 -12.85
C GLY A 81 8.22 14.37 -13.95
N GLN A 82 7.59 14.72 -15.07
CA GLN A 82 7.39 13.83 -16.21
C GLN A 82 8.09 14.33 -17.47
N VAL A 83 8.34 13.39 -18.40
CA VAL A 83 8.72 13.65 -19.79
C VAL A 83 7.83 12.79 -20.69
N PHE A 84 7.01 13.43 -21.52
CA PHE A 84 6.22 12.71 -22.52
C PHE A 84 7.12 12.21 -23.64
N PRO A 85 6.97 10.95 -24.09
CA PRO A 85 7.65 10.49 -25.26
C PRO A 85 7.16 11.29 -26.48
N GLY A 86 8.08 11.72 -27.34
CA GLY A 86 7.73 12.46 -28.55
C GLY A 86 7.22 11.56 -29.68
N ASN A 87 7.37 10.23 -29.56
CA ASN A 87 6.97 9.23 -30.55
C ASN A 87 6.92 7.81 -29.96
N GLN A 88 6.39 6.87 -30.75
CA GLN A 88 6.23 5.46 -30.37
C GLN A 88 7.53 4.76 -29.96
N ASN A 89 8.65 5.02 -30.64
CA ASN A 89 9.92 4.35 -30.32
C ASN A 89 10.43 4.81 -28.96
N GLU A 90 10.21 6.08 -28.62
CA GLU A 90 10.61 6.66 -27.34
C GLU A 90 9.76 6.10 -26.19
N ALA A 91 8.46 5.87 -26.41
CA ALA A 91 7.61 5.20 -25.41
C ALA A 91 8.08 3.76 -25.12
N VAL A 92 8.46 3.01 -26.17
CA VAL A 92 9.03 1.66 -26.02
C VAL A 92 10.38 1.69 -25.32
N GLU A 93 11.23 2.67 -25.64
CA GLU A 93 12.50 2.89 -24.96
C GLU A 93 12.31 3.19 -23.46
N TYR A 94 11.38 4.09 -23.12
CA TYR A 94 11.07 4.40 -21.73
C TYR A 94 10.55 3.18 -20.96
N HIS A 95 9.64 2.37 -21.54
CA HIS A 95 9.18 1.12 -20.94
C HIS A 95 10.36 0.19 -20.64
N ASN A 96 11.18 -0.12 -21.65
CA ASN A 96 12.31 -1.03 -21.49
C ASN A 96 13.32 -0.52 -20.45
N ASN A 97 13.60 0.79 -20.45
CA ASN A 97 14.51 1.40 -19.48
C ASN A 97 13.94 1.36 -18.06
N LEU A 98 12.63 1.58 -17.87
CA LEU A 98 11.96 1.44 -16.58
C LEU A 98 12.08 0.01 -16.03
N ILE A 99 11.91 -1.00 -16.89
CA ILE A 99 12.09 -2.41 -16.52
C ILE A 99 13.56 -2.69 -16.19
N GLU A 100 14.49 -2.36 -17.10
CA GLU A 100 15.93 -2.65 -16.95
C GLU A 100 16.53 -2.06 -15.66
N LYS A 101 16.09 -0.85 -15.30
CA LYS A 101 16.55 -0.15 -14.08
C LYS A 101 15.81 -0.60 -12.81
N GLY A 102 14.83 -1.49 -12.93
CA GLY A 102 14.04 -2.00 -11.81
C GLY A 102 13.09 -0.97 -11.21
N ILE A 103 12.72 0.07 -11.99
CA ILE A 103 11.75 1.08 -11.57
C ILE A 103 10.33 0.53 -11.78
N LEU A 104 10.07 -0.14 -12.89
CA LEU A 104 8.77 -0.74 -13.20
C LEU A 104 8.82 -2.25 -13.00
N SER A 105 7.79 -2.82 -12.39
CA SER A 105 7.54 -4.27 -12.39
C SER A 105 6.05 -4.58 -12.28
N PHE A 106 5.70 -5.83 -12.57
CA PHE A 106 4.33 -6.33 -12.59
C PHE A 106 4.20 -7.56 -11.70
N MET A 107 3.12 -7.62 -10.91
CA MET A 107 2.81 -8.77 -10.08
C MET A 107 1.32 -8.95 -9.86
N CYS A 108 0.90 -10.13 -9.42
CA CYS A 108 -0.45 -10.39 -8.93
C CYS A 108 -0.39 -10.92 -7.50
N TYR A 109 -1.43 -10.62 -6.72
CA TYR A 109 -1.67 -11.29 -5.44
C TYR A 109 -2.77 -12.35 -5.59
N ASP A 110 -2.55 -13.50 -4.95
CA ASP A 110 -3.58 -14.52 -4.77
C ASP A 110 -4.15 -14.45 -3.34
N GLU A 111 -5.48 -14.54 -3.25
CA GLU A 111 -6.25 -14.52 -2.00
C GLU A 111 -6.02 -13.28 -1.09
N ALA A 112 -5.85 -12.10 -1.69
CA ALA A 112 -5.82 -10.84 -0.96
C ALA A 112 -7.16 -10.52 -0.28
N VAL A 113 -7.07 -9.97 0.93
CA VAL A 113 -8.24 -9.57 1.74
C VAL A 113 -9.10 -8.54 1.01
N CYS A 114 -8.44 -7.55 0.43
CA CYS A 114 -9.07 -6.63 -0.49
C CYS A 114 -9.18 -7.32 -1.85
N SER A 115 -10.40 -7.61 -2.30
CA SER A 115 -10.61 -8.29 -3.58
C SER A 115 -10.05 -7.52 -4.77
N SER A 116 -10.04 -6.19 -4.68
CA SER A 116 -9.44 -5.28 -5.67
C SER A 116 -7.92 -5.40 -5.79
N LEU A 117 -7.26 -6.18 -4.92
CA LEU A 117 -5.84 -6.54 -5.06
C LEU A 117 -5.62 -7.91 -5.73
N ASN A 118 -6.68 -8.70 -5.99
CA ASN A 118 -6.59 -10.00 -6.67
C ASN A 118 -6.50 -9.86 -8.20
N GLN A 119 -5.89 -8.78 -8.65
CA GLN A 119 -5.70 -8.40 -10.04
C GLN A 119 -4.24 -7.97 -10.24
N LEU A 120 -3.91 -7.53 -11.46
CA LEU A 120 -2.61 -6.98 -11.76
C LEU A 120 -2.27 -5.80 -10.84
N VAL A 121 -1.09 -5.86 -10.25
CA VAL A 121 -0.44 -4.77 -9.52
C VAL A 121 0.75 -4.28 -10.33
N VAL A 122 0.68 -3.04 -10.79
CA VAL A 122 1.79 -2.32 -11.40
C VAL A 122 2.60 -1.66 -10.29
N VAL A 123 3.91 -1.87 -10.25
CA VAL A 123 4.79 -1.37 -9.19
C VAL A 123 5.78 -0.37 -9.76
N PHE A 124 5.81 0.83 -9.18
CA PHE A 124 6.90 1.78 -9.32
C PHE A 124 7.76 1.76 -8.07
N ASP A 125 9.03 1.39 -8.23
CA ASP A 125 10.00 1.38 -7.15
C ASP A 125 10.94 2.59 -7.23
N PHE A 126 10.70 3.56 -6.35
CA PHE A 126 11.55 4.74 -6.21
C PHE A 126 12.58 4.62 -5.09
N SER A 127 12.72 3.45 -4.45
CA SER A 127 13.57 3.25 -3.28
C SER A 127 15.03 3.67 -3.45
N ASN A 128 15.55 3.58 -4.68
CA ASN A 128 16.94 3.91 -5.01
C ASN A 128 17.19 5.39 -5.34
N TYR A 129 16.13 6.23 -5.39
CA TYR A 129 16.23 7.63 -5.82
C TYR A 129 16.03 8.58 -4.63
N TYR A 130 16.55 9.79 -4.76
CA TYR A 130 16.25 10.87 -3.82
C TYR A 130 15.11 11.74 -4.37
N ILE A 131 13.88 11.45 -3.94
CA ILE A 131 12.66 12.14 -4.38
C ILE A 131 11.86 12.58 -3.16
N PRO A 132 12.10 13.79 -2.61
CA PRO A 132 11.32 14.30 -1.49
C PRO A 132 9.94 14.81 -1.93
N THR A 133 9.79 15.23 -3.19
CA THR A 133 8.53 15.78 -3.71
C THR A 133 8.12 15.07 -5.00
N PHE A 134 6.88 14.58 -5.05
CA PHE A 134 6.21 14.14 -6.27
C PHE A 134 5.43 15.34 -6.83
N GLY A 135 5.92 15.92 -7.92
CA GLY A 135 5.40 17.16 -8.46
C GLY A 135 4.11 17.02 -9.25
N GLU A 136 3.48 18.15 -9.59
CA GLU A 136 2.24 18.20 -10.38
C GLU A 136 2.33 17.31 -11.65
N TYR A 137 1.34 16.41 -11.83
CA TYR A 137 1.23 15.47 -12.96
C TYR A 137 2.42 14.52 -13.18
N CYS A 138 3.27 14.25 -12.18
CA CYS A 138 4.50 13.46 -12.40
C CYS A 138 4.27 12.02 -12.91
N PHE A 139 3.07 11.46 -12.74
CA PHE A 139 2.71 10.12 -13.19
C PHE A 139 1.97 10.07 -14.55
N GLN A 140 1.64 11.20 -15.16
CA GLN A 140 0.79 11.22 -16.36
C GLN A 140 1.49 10.65 -17.61
N SER A 141 2.80 10.89 -17.80
CA SER A 141 3.57 10.32 -18.92
C SER A 141 3.80 8.82 -18.77
N ILE A 142 3.81 8.32 -17.53
CA ILE A 142 4.18 6.94 -17.22
C ILE A 142 3.15 5.95 -17.77
N HIS A 143 1.90 6.36 -17.92
CA HIS A 143 0.87 5.51 -18.51
C HIS A 143 1.24 4.97 -19.89
N GLU A 144 1.81 5.81 -20.76
CA GLU A 144 2.21 5.36 -22.10
C GLU A 144 3.30 4.29 -22.04
N SER A 145 4.13 4.36 -21.01
CA SER A 145 5.16 3.36 -20.70
C SER A 145 4.62 2.13 -19.97
N ILE A 146 3.36 2.06 -19.52
CA ILE A 146 2.76 0.86 -18.91
C ILE A 146 1.83 0.17 -19.90
N TRP A 147 0.99 0.95 -20.58
CA TRP A 147 -0.18 0.47 -21.30
C TRP A 147 -0.07 0.65 -22.81
N GLY A 148 1.02 1.23 -23.28
CA GLY A 148 1.13 1.78 -24.62
C GLY A 148 0.33 3.07 -24.74
N ASP A 149 0.35 3.66 -25.93
CA ASP A 149 -0.41 4.88 -26.18
C ASP A 149 -1.81 4.54 -26.71
N GLN A 150 -2.81 5.27 -26.19
CA GLN A 150 -4.17 5.28 -26.69
C GLN A 150 -4.31 6.02 -28.05
N TRP A 151 -3.35 6.89 -28.39
CA TRP A 151 -3.32 7.70 -29.61
C TRP A 151 -2.44 7.12 -30.73
N TRP A 152 -1.61 6.12 -30.44
CA TRP A 152 -0.80 5.39 -31.40
C TRP A 152 -1.29 3.94 -31.49
N ASP A 153 -1.94 3.61 -32.61
CA ASP A 153 -2.67 2.34 -32.81
C ASP A 153 -1.86 1.02 -32.61
N ASN A 154 -0.54 1.06 -32.34
CA ASN A 154 0.35 -0.10 -32.41
C ASN A 154 1.45 -0.17 -31.32
N VAL A 155 1.32 0.47 -30.15
CA VAL A 155 2.27 0.25 -29.05
C VAL A 155 1.68 -0.76 -28.07
N SER A 156 2.38 -1.89 -27.90
CA SER A 156 2.04 -2.95 -26.95
C SER A 156 3.29 -3.48 -26.29
N PHE A 157 3.18 -3.86 -25.02
CA PHE A 157 4.26 -4.50 -24.27
C PHE A 157 3.89 -5.95 -23.95
N THR A 158 4.89 -6.78 -23.68
CA THR A 158 4.68 -8.16 -23.28
C THR A 158 5.66 -8.48 -22.17
N GLU A 159 5.13 -8.79 -21.00
CA GLU A 159 5.91 -9.02 -19.79
C GLU A 159 5.41 -10.26 -19.06
N ASP A 160 6.33 -10.92 -18.36
CA ASP A 160 6.01 -12.01 -17.45
C ASP A 160 5.57 -11.44 -16.10
N VAL A 161 4.47 -11.96 -15.54
CA VAL A 161 3.88 -11.46 -14.29
C VAL A 161 3.95 -12.52 -13.20
N ALA A 162 4.69 -12.23 -12.13
CA ALA A 162 4.81 -13.12 -10.99
C ALA A 162 3.56 -13.06 -10.09
N VAL A 163 3.11 -14.21 -9.61
CA VAL A 163 1.97 -14.36 -8.70
C VAL A 163 2.48 -14.70 -7.30
N TYR A 164 2.01 -13.97 -6.30
CA TYR A 164 2.39 -14.14 -4.90
C TYR A 164 1.18 -14.41 -4.02
N SER A 165 1.34 -15.27 -3.01
CA SER A 165 0.33 -15.40 -1.96
C SER A 165 0.23 -14.08 -1.19
N ALA A 166 -0.96 -13.46 -1.17
CA ALA A 166 -1.18 -12.23 -0.40
C ALA A 166 -0.96 -12.45 1.09
N THR A 167 -1.32 -13.65 1.59
CA THR A 167 -1.16 -13.99 2.99
C THR A 167 0.31 -14.16 3.36
N SER A 168 1.10 -14.89 2.59
CA SER A 168 2.47 -15.31 2.99
C SER A 168 3.61 -14.55 2.30
N GLY A 169 3.31 -13.81 1.24
CA GLY A 169 4.30 -13.18 0.35
C GLY A 169 5.10 -14.17 -0.50
N VAL A 170 4.80 -15.46 -0.42
CA VAL A 170 5.52 -16.51 -1.13
C VAL A 170 5.16 -16.49 -2.61
N TYR A 171 6.18 -16.57 -3.47
CA TYR A 171 6.03 -16.79 -4.91
C TYR A 171 5.28 -18.10 -5.17
N LEU A 172 4.28 -18.04 -6.04
CA LEU A 172 3.44 -19.18 -6.41
C LEU A 172 3.78 -19.66 -7.82
N GLU A 173 3.68 -18.76 -8.79
CA GLU A 173 3.87 -19.05 -10.21
C GLU A 173 4.15 -17.77 -11.00
N THR A 174 4.45 -17.92 -12.29
CA THR A 174 4.56 -16.82 -13.26
C THR A 174 3.51 -17.03 -14.35
N ILE A 175 2.81 -15.95 -14.68
CA ILE A 175 1.96 -15.86 -15.86
C ILE A 175 2.84 -15.32 -16.98
N GLU A 176 3.14 -16.18 -17.97
CA GLU A 176 3.97 -15.82 -19.12
C GLU A 176 3.19 -15.00 -20.15
N ASP A 177 3.90 -14.16 -20.90
CA ASP A 177 3.40 -13.43 -22.07
C ASP A 177 2.13 -12.58 -21.81
N VAL A 178 2.09 -11.83 -20.71
CA VAL A 178 0.99 -10.89 -20.45
C VAL A 178 1.13 -9.68 -21.37
N VAL A 179 0.12 -9.44 -22.20
CA VAL A 179 0.16 -8.36 -23.20
C VAL A 179 -0.51 -7.11 -22.65
N PHE A 180 0.18 -5.98 -22.70
CA PHE A 180 -0.31 -4.67 -22.26
C PHE A 180 -0.53 -3.77 -23.47
N GLU A 181 -1.76 -3.32 -23.70
CA GLU A 181 -2.09 -2.40 -24.77
C GLU A 181 -3.38 -1.63 -24.48
N LYS A 182 -3.46 -0.35 -24.90
CA LYS A 182 -4.68 0.47 -24.91
C LYS A 182 -5.39 0.54 -23.54
N GLY A 183 -4.60 0.67 -22.48
CA GLY A 183 -5.10 0.74 -21.10
C GLY A 183 -5.54 -0.61 -20.51
N CYS A 184 -5.32 -1.71 -21.22
CA CYS A 184 -5.73 -3.04 -20.80
C CYS A 184 -4.53 -3.98 -20.71
N TYR A 185 -4.72 -5.11 -20.03
CA TYR A 185 -3.84 -6.27 -20.11
C TYR A 185 -4.60 -7.52 -20.51
N THR A 186 -3.94 -8.44 -21.22
CA THR A 186 -4.54 -9.68 -21.70
C THR A 186 -3.75 -10.88 -21.20
N ILE A 187 -4.45 -11.79 -20.52
CA ILE A 187 -3.92 -13.07 -20.04
C ILE A 187 -4.77 -14.17 -20.67
N ASN A 188 -4.16 -15.14 -21.37
CA ASN A 188 -4.86 -16.29 -21.95
C ASN A 188 -6.10 -15.88 -22.78
N GLN A 189 -5.98 -14.85 -23.62
CA GLN A 189 -7.07 -14.30 -24.46
C GLN A 189 -8.22 -13.64 -23.70
N THR A 190 -8.08 -13.42 -22.39
CA THR A 190 -9.02 -12.64 -21.58
C THR A 190 -8.42 -11.28 -21.30
N THR A 191 -9.11 -10.22 -21.68
CA THR A 191 -8.69 -8.83 -21.50
C THR A 191 -9.33 -8.24 -20.25
N TYR A 192 -8.54 -7.50 -19.49
CA TYR A 192 -8.90 -6.84 -18.25
C TYR A 192 -8.48 -5.37 -18.32
N ASP A 193 -9.26 -4.51 -17.67
CA ASP A 193 -9.09 -3.06 -17.59
C ASP A 193 -8.96 -2.55 -16.15
N GLU A 194 -8.98 -3.44 -15.16
CA GLU A 194 -8.85 -3.12 -13.74
C GLU A 194 -7.46 -3.52 -13.21
N TYR A 195 -6.80 -2.59 -12.51
CA TYR A 195 -5.47 -2.80 -11.94
C TYR A 195 -5.25 -2.00 -10.66
N SER A 196 -4.24 -2.40 -9.89
CA SER A 196 -3.72 -1.65 -8.74
C SER A 196 -2.36 -1.03 -9.06
N LEU A 197 -2.08 0.15 -8.51
CA LEU A 197 -0.78 0.82 -8.62
C LEU A 197 -0.09 0.84 -7.26
N ARG A 198 1.15 0.36 -7.18
CA ARG A 198 1.99 0.47 -5.99
C ARG A 198 3.15 1.42 -6.22
N LEU A 199 3.28 2.41 -5.34
CA LEU A 199 4.41 3.31 -5.27
C LEU A 199 5.25 2.94 -4.05
N ILE A 200 6.46 2.44 -4.28
CA ILE A 200 7.44 2.23 -3.21
C ILE A 200 8.22 3.52 -3.05
N LEU A 201 8.03 4.18 -1.91
CA LEU A 201 8.59 5.50 -1.68
C LEU A 201 10.10 5.41 -1.41
N PRO A 202 10.86 6.45 -1.81
CA PRO A 202 12.28 6.56 -1.47
C PRO A 202 12.45 6.76 0.03
N SER A 203 13.60 6.38 0.58
CA SER A 203 13.97 6.76 1.93
C SER A 203 14.58 8.17 1.91
N VAL A 204 13.90 9.14 2.52
CA VAL A 204 14.43 10.49 2.73
C VAL A 204 14.49 10.75 4.23
N THR A 205 15.69 10.75 4.79
CA THR A 205 15.88 10.88 6.25
C THR A 205 15.44 12.26 6.73
N ASP A 206 14.65 12.31 7.81
CA ASP A 206 14.18 13.53 8.48
C ASP A 206 13.45 14.53 7.58
N GLN A 207 12.94 14.08 6.44
CA GLN A 207 12.24 14.91 5.47
C GLN A 207 10.78 14.51 5.31
N THR A 208 10.04 15.49 4.83
CA THR A 208 8.66 15.32 4.39
C THR A 208 8.68 14.75 2.98
N ILE A 209 7.97 13.65 2.75
CA ILE A 209 7.54 13.27 1.41
C ILE A 209 6.28 14.07 1.09
N THR A 210 6.31 14.87 0.03
CA THR A 210 5.16 15.65 -0.42
C THR A 210 4.65 15.11 -1.76
N PHE A 211 3.36 14.88 -1.83
CA PHE A 211 2.62 14.73 -3.08
C PHE A 211 1.92 16.06 -3.35
N GLU A 212 2.40 16.80 -4.34
CA GLU A 212 1.83 18.07 -4.75
C GLU A 212 0.41 17.87 -5.33
N ASP A 213 -0.33 18.97 -5.47
CA ASP A 213 -1.59 19.00 -6.19
C ASP A 213 -1.46 18.22 -7.51
N ARG A 214 -2.44 17.38 -7.83
CA ARG A 214 -2.53 16.60 -9.08
C ARG A 214 -1.32 15.70 -9.37
N SER A 215 -0.42 15.47 -8.41
CA SER A 215 0.69 14.52 -8.59
C SER A 215 0.16 13.09 -8.81
N LEU A 216 -0.92 12.70 -8.12
CA LEU A 216 -1.61 11.41 -8.25
C LEU A 216 -2.83 11.48 -9.17
N ASN A 217 -2.77 12.33 -10.20
CA ASN A 217 -3.80 12.46 -11.22
C ASN A 217 -3.60 11.41 -12.33
N PHE A 218 -4.65 10.65 -12.59
CA PHE A 218 -4.69 9.59 -13.61
C PHE A 218 -5.76 9.84 -14.70
N ALA A 219 -6.19 11.08 -14.93
CA ALA A 219 -7.39 11.37 -15.73
C ALA A 219 -7.25 11.25 -17.24
N TYR A 220 -6.03 11.11 -17.76
CA TYR A 220 -5.80 10.79 -19.18
C TYR A 220 -5.70 9.28 -19.43
N VAL A 221 -5.98 8.48 -18.40
CA VAL A 221 -5.55 7.09 -18.30
C VAL A 221 -6.60 6.24 -17.57
N VAL A 222 -6.37 4.93 -17.54
CA VAL A 222 -7.12 4.03 -16.64
C VAL A 222 -6.71 4.36 -15.21
N VAL A 223 -7.67 4.83 -14.40
CA VAL A 223 -7.45 5.12 -12.98
C VAL A 223 -7.23 3.78 -12.25
N PRO A 224 -6.17 3.62 -11.43
CA PRO A 224 -6.01 2.41 -10.65
C PRO A 224 -7.19 2.26 -9.67
N GLU A 225 -7.73 1.06 -9.56
CA GLU A 225 -8.80 0.78 -8.58
C GLU A 225 -8.27 0.96 -7.16
N VAL A 226 -7.02 0.52 -6.94
CA VAL A 226 -6.29 0.66 -5.68
C VAL A 226 -4.97 1.37 -5.91
N LEU A 227 -4.73 2.46 -5.19
CA LEU A 227 -3.40 3.04 -5.04
C LEU A 227 -2.76 2.54 -3.75
N ILE A 228 -1.55 2.01 -3.83
CA ILE A 228 -0.79 1.46 -2.71
C ILE A 228 0.43 2.34 -2.49
N ILE A 229 0.52 2.96 -1.32
CA ILE A 229 1.66 3.77 -0.89
C ILE A 229 2.49 2.92 0.08
N ASP A 230 3.63 2.42 -0.40
CA ASP A 230 4.55 1.67 0.41
C ASP A 230 5.56 2.60 1.06
N VAL A 231 5.36 2.82 2.36
CA VAL A 231 6.18 3.68 3.22
C VAL A 231 7.25 2.89 3.98
N SER A 232 7.45 1.60 3.67
CA SER A 232 8.37 0.74 4.42
C SER A 232 9.81 1.25 4.46
N ASN A 233 10.21 2.08 3.49
CA ASN A 233 11.51 2.74 3.46
C ASN A 233 11.58 4.05 4.26
N LEU A 234 10.45 4.60 4.71
CA LEU A 234 10.41 5.91 5.35
C LEU A 234 10.55 5.82 6.88
N SER A 235 11.32 6.71 7.47
CA SER A 235 11.36 6.87 8.93
C SER A 235 10.15 7.70 9.41
N LEU A 236 8.95 7.10 9.42
CA LEU A 236 7.71 7.76 9.88
C LEU A 236 7.36 7.41 11.33
N SER A 237 6.96 8.42 12.07
CA SER A 237 6.39 8.31 13.41
C SER A 237 5.52 9.53 13.71
N LEU A 238 4.70 9.47 14.76
CA LEU A 238 3.89 10.62 15.19
C LEU A 238 4.74 11.85 15.63
N GLU A 239 6.03 11.67 15.86
CA GLU A 239 6.95 12.71 16.35
C GLU A 239 7.93 13.21 15.28
N ALA A 240 8.18 12.43 14.22
CA ALA A 240 9.19 12.70 13.21
C ALA A 240 8.86 12.02 11.88
N GLY A 241 9.29 12.66 10.78
CA GLY A 241 8.91 12.27 9.42
C GLY A 241 7.48 12.71 9.09
N ASN A 242 7.24 13.10 7.84
CA ASN A 242 5.89 13.48 7.39
C ASN A 242 5.60 12.96 5.99
N LEU A 243 4.37 12.52 5.78
CA LEU A 243 3.76 12.34 4.48
C LEU A 243 2.72 13.46 4.31
N ILE A 244 2.84 14.25 3.26
CA ILE A 244 1.89 15.31 2.93
C ILE A 244 1.25 15.00 1.60
N PHE A 245 -0.08 14.95 1.59
CA PHE A 245 -0.88 15.02 0.39
C PHE A 245 -1.48 16.42 0.33
N GLU A 246 -1.23 17.17 -0.73
CA GLU A 246 -1.88 18.46 -0.94
C GLU A 246 -3.37 18.29 -1.26
N GLU A 247 -4.14 19.37 -1.15
CA GLU A 247 -5.61 19.35 -1.18
C GLU A 247 -6.17 18.73 -2.46
N ASP A 248 -5.53 19.00 -3.60
CA ASP A 248 -5.99 18.55 -4.92
C ASP A 248 -5.15 17.38 -5.46
N VAL A 249 -4.51 16.58 -4.60
CA VAL A 249 -3.56 15.52 -5.00
C VAL A 249 -4.11 14.55 -6.07
N PHE A 250 -5.41 14.21 -6.01
CA PHE A 250 -6.09 13.32 -6.96
C PHE A 250 -6.87 14.04 -8.06
N SER A 251 -6.93 15.38 -8.02
CA SER A 251 -7.85 16.19 -8.83
C SER A 251 -7.49 16.16 -10.31
N SER A 252 -8.49 15.95 -11.16
CA SER A 252 -8.42 16.23 -12.57
C SER A 252 -9.26 17.46 -12.91
N TYR A 253 -8.59 18.56 -13.22
CA TYR A 253 -9.25 19.79 -13.68
C TYR A 253 -10.33 20.36 -12.74
N GLY A 254 -10.25 20.09 -11.43
CA GLY A 254 -11.19 20.60 -10.43
C GLY A 254 -12.44 19.75 -10.21
N ASP A 255 -12.53 18.53 -10.78
CA ASP A 255 -13.51 17.52 -10.36
C ASP A 255 -12.85 16.52 -9.40
N LEU A 256 -13.33 16.50 -8.15
CA LEU A 256 -12.75 15.77 -7.02
C LEU A 256 -13.09 14.26 -7.04
N ARG A 257 -13.41 13.70 -8.21
CA ARG A 257 -14.02 12.36 -8.37
C ARG A 257 -13.19 11.36 -9.16
N ASP A 258 -11.96 11.69 -9.53
CA ASP A 258 -11.16 10.87 -10.46
C ASP A 258 -9.99 10.12 -9.80
N GLY A 259 -9.90 10.15 -8.46
CA GLY A 259 -8.93 9.35 -7.71
C GLY A 259 -9.34 7.87 -7.56
N PRO A 260 -8.43 7.00 -7.06
CA PRO A 260 -8.73 5.60 -6.78
C PRO A 260 -9.86 5.48 -5.73
N ASP A 261 -10.62 4.40 -5.79
CA ASP A 261 -11.66 4.14 -4.77
C ASP A 261 -11.06 3.60 -3.47
N HIS A 262 -9.85 3.02 -3.56
CA HIS A 262 -9.10 2.47 -2.44
C HIS A 262 -7.69 3.07 -2.36
N LEU A 263 -7.28 3.48 -1.15
CA LEU A 263 -5.90 3.84 -0.84
C LEU A 263 -5.35 2.87 0.20
N HIS A 264 -4.30 2.15 -0.17
CA HIS A 264 -3.62 1.25 0.73
C HIS A 264 -2.28 1.83 1.17
N PHE A 265 -1.90 1.54 2.41
CA PHE A 265 -0.59 1.84 2.94
C PHE A 265 0.09 0.55 3.37
N ILE A 266 1.38 0.44 3.05
CA ILE A 266 2.23 -0.67 3.48
C ILE A 266 3.36 -0.11 4.34
N GLY A 267 3.39 -0.50 5.62
CA GLY A 267 4.48 -0.19 6.54
C GLY A 267 5.31 -1.44 6.88
N LEU A 268 6.47 -1.25 7.50
CA LEU A 268 7.32 -2.31 8.04
C LEU A 268 7.39 -2.24 9.57
N GLU A 269 7.46 -1.03 10.13
CA GLU A 269 7.65 -0.79 11.55
C GLU A 269 6.36 -0.35 12.24
N GLU A 270 6.22 -0.70 13.52
CA GLU A 270 5.09 -0.30 14.37
C GLU A 270 4.81 1.20 14.36
N ARG A 271 5.85 2.03 14.42
CA ARG A 271 5.71 3.49 14.42
C ARG A 271 5.17 4.05 13.11
N GLN A 272 5.53 3.42 11.98
CA GLN A 272 4.95 3.75 10.67
C GLN A 272 3.47 3.40 10.66
N MET A 273 3.09 2.23 11.21
CA MET A 273 1.69 1.81 11.29
C MET A 273 0.84 2.76 12.14
N GLU A 274 1.35 3.18 13.30
CA GLU A 274 0.71 4.20 14.16
C GLU A 274 0.53 5.54 13.41
N TYR A 275 1.57 5.96 12.70
CA TYR A 275 1.55 7.19 11.90
C TYR A 275 0.49 7.11 10.79
N ILE A 276 0.53 6.05 9.98
CA ILE A 276 -0.39 5.83 8.86
C ILE A 276 -1.84 5.72 9.36
N LEU A 277 -2.07 5.03 10.47
CA LEU A 277 -3.40 4.92 11.07
C LEU A 277 -3.92 6.31 11.48
N SER A 278 -3.09 7.11 12.15
CA SER A 278 -3.46 8.50 12.48
C SER A 278 -3.72 9.33 11.22
N PHE A 279 -2.83 9.26 10.24
CA PHE A 279 -2.92 10.01 8.98
C PHE A 279 -4.18 9.66 8.20
N GLY A 280 -4.48 8.37 8.01
CA GLY A 280 -5.67 7.91 7.31
C GLY A 280 -6.96 8.28 8.03
N MET A 281 -6.97 8.21 9.37
CA MET A 281 -8.10 8.67 10.17
C MET A 281 -8.35 10.18 10.04
N ASP A 282 -7.28 10.99 10.11
CA ASP A 282 -7.37 12.43 9.92
C ASP A 282 -7.88 12.75 8.51
N MET A 283 -7.34 12.11 7.48
CA MET A 283 -7.78 12.27 6.09
C MET A 283 -9.30 12.01 5.94
N LEU A 284 -9.84 10.93 6.53
CA LEU A 284 -11.27 10.66 6.45
C LEU A 284 -12.16 11.65 7.22
N LEU A 285 -11.67 12.23 8.32
CA LEU A 285 -12.43 13.15 9.16
C LEU A 285 -12.40 14.60 8.66
N THR A 286 -11.27 15.04 8.12
CA THR A 286 -11.06 16.44 7.76
C THR A 286 -11.27 16.69 6.28
N ASP A 287 -11.02 15.70 5.42
CA ASP A 287 -11.04 15.90 3.98
C ASP A 287 -12.43 15.61 3.39
N ILE A 288 -13.11 16.70 3.05
CA ILE A 288 -14.43 16.69 2.42
C ILE A 288 -14.38 16.22 0.95
N SER A 289 -13.20 16.24 0.32
CA SER A 289 -12.99 15.88 -1.09
C SER A 289 -12.99 14.36 -1.32
N VAL A 290 -12.69 13.58 -0.29
CA VAL A 290 -12.64 12.12 -0.37
C VAL A 290 -14.03 11.56 -0.69
N LYS A 291 -14.11 10.77 -1.76
CA LYS A 291 -15.34 10.12 -2.27
C LYS A 291 -16.16 9.46 -1.16
N ASN A 292 -17.49 9.51 -1.29
CA ASN A 292 -18.37 8.65 -0.50
C ASN A 292 -18.01 7.19 -0.82
N GLN A 293 -17.69 6.38 0.19
CA GLN A 293 -17.21 4.98 0.09
C GLN A 293 -15.70 4.77 -0.12
N PHE A 294 -14.86 5.80 0.04
CA PHE A 294 -13.42 5.62 0.02
C PHE A 294 -12.92 4.70 1.15
N ILE A 295 -12.03 3.78 0.80
CA ILE A 295 -11.47 2.77 1.70
C ILE A 295 -9.98 3.02 1.90
N ILE A 296 -9.54 3.06 3.16
CA ILE A 296 -8.12 3.03 3.50
C ILE A 296 -7.75 1.67 4.09
N GLY A 297 -6.90 0.94 3.37
CA GLY A 297 -6.32 -0.32 3.83
C GLY A 297 -4.94 -0.10 4.43
N ILE A 298 -4.66 -0.64 5.62
CA ILE A 298 -3.34 -0.50 6.26
C ILE A 298 -2.76 -1.89 6.49
N TYR A 299 -1.56 -2.14 5.98
CA TYR A 299 -0.89 -3.44 5.98
C TYR A 299 0.54 -3.32 6.52
N SER A 300 1.02 -4.37 7.20
CA SER A 300 2.40 -4.44 7.68
C SER A 300 3.20 -5.54 6.97
N ARG A 301 4.50 -5.27 6.72
CA ARG A 301 5.48 -6.22 6.15
C ARG A 301 6.19 -7.05 7.20
N ALA A 302 6.28 -6.59 8.46
CA ALA A 302 6.88 -7.36 9.54
C ALA A 302 5.85 -8.33 10.16
N ARG A 303 6.30 -9.35 10.88
CA ARG A 303 5.42 -10.26 11.65
C ARG A 303 5.80 -10.38 13.12
N ASN A 304 6.69 -9.51 13.60
CA ASN A 304 7.44 -9.69 14.85
C ASN A 304 6.97 -8.79 16.03
N SER A 305 5.94 -7.96 15.87
CA SER A 305 5.31 -7.16 16.94
C SER A 305 3.79 -7.35 17.01
N TYR A 306 3.16 -6.97 18.13
CA TYR A 306 1.69 -6.99 18.29
C TYR A 306 0.96 -6.08 17.28
N SER A 307 1.65 -5.08 16.73
CA SER A 307 1.15 -4.17 15.70
C SER A 307 1.52 -4.57 14.26
N SER A 308 2.42 -5.54 14.08
CA SER A 308 2.88 -5.97 12.76
C SER A 308 1.92 -6.94 12.04
N ARG A 309 0.76 -7.23 12.62
CA ARG A 309 -0.30 -8.05 11.98
C ARG A 309 -1.64 -7.33 11.93
N LEU A 310 -1.59 -6.02 11.82
CA LEU A 310 -2.78 -5.20 11.76
C LEU A 310 -3.20 -5.05 10.31
N PHE A 311 -4.37 -5.60 9.98
CA PHE A 311 -5.12 -5.21 8.80
C PHE A 311 -6.31 -4.36 9.26
N TYR A 312 -6.30 -3.09 8.86
CA TYR A 312 -7.38 -2.15 9.09
C TYR A 312 -8.01 -1.76 7.78
N THR A 313 -9.33 -1.63 7.78
CA THR A 313 -10.07 -0.90 6.76
C THR A 313 -10.77 0.28 7.42
N LEU A 314 -10.37 1.49 7.03
CA LEU A 314 -11.06 2.72 7.43
C LEU A 314 -12.07 3.08 6.34
N ARG A 315 -13.29 3.43 6.73
CA ARG A 315 -14.36 3.85 5.80
C ARG A 315 -15.00 5.15 6.26
N LYS A 316 -15.28 6.04 5.31
CA LYS A 316 -16.06 7.26 5.56
C LYS A 316 -17.53 6.90 5.75
N GLU A 317 -18.10 7.36 6.87
CA GLU A 317 -19.51 7.17 7.22
C GLU A 317 -20.22 8.53 7.29
N SER A 318 -21.55 8.55 7.14
CA SER A 318 -22.31 9.82 7.06
C SER A 318 -22.19 10.71 8.29
N ASN A 319 -21.84 10.14 9.45
CA ASN A 319 -21.67 10.85 10.73
C ASN A 319 -20.29 10.58 11.36
N GLY A 320 -19.28 10.19 10.58
CA GLY A 320 -17.97 9.86 11.11
C GLY A 320 -17.18 8.88 10.24
N MET A 321 -16.59 7.87 10.87
CA MET A 321 -15.90 6.77 10.20
C MET A 321 -16.19 5.43 10.86
N SER A 322 -15.93 4.35 10.12
CA SER A 322 -15.79 3.01 10.69
C SER A 322 -14.37 2.50 10.54
N VAL A 323 -13.89 1.75 11.54
CA VAL A 323 -12.64 1.00 11.48
C VAL A 323 -12.98 -0.48 11.60
N ASP A 324 -12.77 -1.22 10.52
CA ASP A 324 -12.87 -2.68 10.50
C ASP A 324 -11.47 -3.26 10.78
N LEU A 325 -11.34 -4.07 11.83
CA LEU A 325 -10.16 -4.89 12.12
C LEU A 325 -10.43 -6.34 11.72
N PHE A 326 -9.51 -6.96 11.00
CA PHE A 326 -9.65 -8.35 10.55
C PHE A 326 -8.74 -9.31 11.30
N ASP A 327 -9.27 -10.48 11.61
CA ASP A 327 -8.50 -11.62 12.10
C ASP A 327 -7.82 -12.34 10.93
N GLU A 328 -6.51 -12.56 11.03
CA GLU A 328 -5.72 -13.23 9.99
C GLU A 328 -6.08 -14.73 9.87
N ASN A 329 -6.59 -15.37 10.94
CA ASN A 329 -6.66 -16.84 11.01
C ASN A 329 -8.06 -17.45 11.13
N ASN A 330 -9.14 -16.66 11.09
CA ASN A 330 -10.52 -17.13 11.32
C ASN A 330 -10.72 -17.93 12.64
N GLU A 331 -9.76 -17.84 13.56
CA GLU A 331 -9.77 -18.53 14.86
C GLU A 331 -9.49 -17.49 15.94
N GLU A 332 -10.29 -17.52 17.02
CA GLU A 332 -10.12 -16.63 18.16
C GLU A 332 -8.78 -16.89 18.85
N SER A 333 -7.75 -16.17 18.39
CA SER A 333 -6.38 -16.29 18.88
C SER A 333 -6.07 -15.21 19.90
N ILE A 334 -5.12 -15.50 20.79
CA ILE A 334 -4.59 -14.47 21.72
C ILE A 334 -4.06 -13.26 20.94
N GLN A 335 -3.44 -13.48 19.79
CA GLN A 335 -2.89 -12.41 18.96
C GLN A 335 -3.99 -11.49 18.43
N SER A 336 -5.08 -12.05 17.90
CA SER A 336 -6.24 -11.28 17.43
C SER A 336 -6.81 -10.39 18.53
N ARG A 337 -6.96 -10.93 19.76
CA ARG A 337 -7.39 -10.15 20.92
C ARG A 337 -6.42 -9.03 21.28
N LEU A 338 -5.11 -9.29 21.24
CA LEU A 338 -4.09 -8.27 21.50
C LEU A 338 -4.10 -7.16 20.44
N ASN A 339 -4.33 -7.50 19.16
CA ASN A 339 -4.48 -6.52 18.07
C ASN A 339 -5.70 -5.61 18.30
N ILE A 340 -6.84 -6.18 18.71
CA ILE A 340 -8.06 -5.43 19.08
C ILE A 340 -7.78 -4.46 20.24
N LEU A 341 -7.12 -4.97 21.30
CA LEU A 341 -6.80 -4.17 22.48
C LEU A 341 -5.81 -3.05 22.15
N TYR A 342 -4.86 -3.31 21.26
CA TYR A 342 -3.91 -2.33 20.78
C TYR A 342 -4.60 -1.20 19.98
N LEU A 343 -5.55 -1.50 19.09
CA LEU A 343 -6.33 -0.46 18.40
C LEU A 343 -7.04 0.45 19.41
N CYS A 344 -7.67 -0.12 20.44
CA CYS A 344 -8.36 0.66 21.46
C CYS A 344 -7.39 1.49 22.31
N TYR A 345 -6.21 0.95 22.62
CA TYR A 345 -5.11 1.68 23.27
C TYR A 345 -4.64 2.85 22.40
N PHE A 346 -4.38 2.61 21.12
CA PHE A 346 -3.94 3.62 20.16
C PHE A 346 -4.95 4.78 20.13
N LEU A 347 -6.23 4.45 19.94
CA LEU A 347 -7.31 5.44 19.94
C LEU A 347 -7.34 6.23 21.25
N LYS A 348 -7.10 5.59 22.40
CA LYS A 348 -7.18 6.27 23.69
C LYS A 348 -6.01 7.20 23.99
N HIS A 349 -4.81 6.70 23.76
CA HIS A 349 -3.59 7.24 24.34
C HIS A 349 -2.63 7.82 23.31
N VAL A 350 -2.78 7.42 22.05
CA VAL A 350 -1.83 7.75 20.98
C VAL A 350 -2.45 8.71 19.96
N TYR A 351 -3.68 8.44 19.53
CA TYR A 351 -4.39 9.27 18.56
C TYR A 351 -4.73 10.64 19.17
N ARG A 352 -4.21 11.72 18.57
CA ARG A 352 -4.13 13.06 19.17
C ARG A 352 -5.45 13.87 19.18
N GLN A 353 -6.56 13.26 18.78
CA GLN A 353 -7.88 13.92 18.81
C GLN A 353 -8.48 13.87 20.24
N PRO A 354 -9.12 14.95 20.72
CA PRO A 354 -9.71 14.99 22.05
C PRO A 354 -10.85 13.97 22.18
N MET A 355 -10.72 13.03 23.12
CA MET A 355 -11.77 12.07 23.47
C MET A 355 -12.80 12.66 24.42
N THR A 356 -14.06 12.25 24.25
CA THR A 356 -15.12 12.45 25.24
C THR A 356 -15.19 11.26 26.22
N SER A 357 -15.97 11.38 27.29
CA SER A 357 -16.22 10.26 28.22
C SER A 357 -16.99 9.09 27.59
N SER A 358 -17.69 9.32 26.47
CA SER A 358 -18.33 8.31 25.61
C SER A 358 -17.36 7.68 24.59
N GLY A 359 -16.13 8.18 24.50
CA GLY A 359 -15.14 7.77 23.50
C GLY A 359 -15.09 8.73 22.31
N PHE A 360 -14.90 8.16 21.12
CA PHE A 360 -14.98 8.88 19.86
C PHE A 360 -16.42 8.77 19.34
N GLU A 361 -17.20 9.85 19.45
CA GLU A 361 -18.62 9.84 19.02
C GLU A 361 -18.79 9.56 17.52
N ASN A 362 -17.73 9.81 16.74
CA ASN A 362 -17.70 9.68 15.29
C ASN A 362 -16.89 8.47 14.80
N ILE A 363 -16.51 7.52 15.67
CA ILE A 363 -15.77 6.32 15.25
C ILE A 363 -16.50 5.08 15.73
N VAL A 364 -16.89 4.23 14.78
CA VAL A 364 -17.43 2.90 15.07
C VAL A 364 -16.37 1.84 14.81
N LEU A 365 -16.13 0.99 15.80
CA LEU A 365 -15.13 -0.07 15.71
C LEU A 365 -15.82 -1.40 15.43
N TYR A 366 -15.31 -2.12 14.43
CA TYR A 366 -15.77 -3.44 14.07
C TYR A 366 -14.63 -4.45 14.10
N HIS A 367 -14.98 -5.66 14.51
CA HIS A 367 -14.12 -6.83 14.45
C HIS A 367 -14.70 -7.79 13.41
N MET A 368 -13.83 -8.27 12.52
CA MET A 368 -14.15 -9.18 11.42
C MET A 368 -13.46 -10.51 11.71
N ARG A 369 -14.24 -11.53 12.10
CA ARG A 369 -13.69 -12.89 12.35
C ARG A 369 -13.25 -13.57 11.07
N ASN A 370 -13.70 -13.10 9.91
CA ASN A 370 -13.23 -13.55 8.62
C ASN A 370 -13.15 -12.38 7.63
N GLN A 371 -12.49 -12.60 6.49
CA GLN A 371 -12.35 -11.60 5.42
C GLN A 371 -13.68 -11.29 4.70
N THR A 372 -14.79 -11.92 5.08
CA THR A 372 -16.12 -11.65 4.50
C THR A 372 -16.98 -10.85 5.48
N GLU A 373 -17.82 -9.95 4.98
CA GLU A 373 -18.66 -9.09 5.85
C GLU A 373 -19.73 -9.85 6.66
N THR A 374 -19.76 -11.18 6.59
CA THR A 374 -20.81 -12.02 7.18
C THR A 374 -20.65 -12.28 8.67
N GLU A 375 -19.45 -12.07 9.23
CA GLU A 375 -19.17 -12.21 10.68
C GLU A 375 -18.60 -10.91 11.25
N LYS A 376 -19.40 -9.84 11.15
CA LYS A 376 -19.08 -8.51 11.66
C LYS A 376 -19.60 -8.33 13.10
N GLY A 377 -18.70 -8.06 14.03
CA GLY A 377 -19.00 -7.79 15.44
C GLY A 377 -18.68 -6.34 15.79
N ILE A 378 -19.52 -5.69 16.59
CA ILE A 378 -19.27 -4.34 17.11
C ILE A 378 -18.34 -4.45 18.31
N LEU A 379 -17.27 -3.66 18.29
CA LEU A 379 -16.37 -3.50 19.42
C LEU A 379 -16.89 -2.37 20.33
N SER A 380 -16.88 -2.62 21.63
CA SER A 380 -17.28 -1.64 22.65
C SER A 380 -16.20 -1.56 23.71
N CYS A 381 -15.77 -0.33 24.01
CA CYS A 381 -14.78 -0.04 25.03
C CYS A 381 -15.40 0.72 26.20
N ASN A 382 -15.11 0.27 27.43
CA ASN A 382 -15.49 0.99 28.63
C ASN A 382 -14.38 1.98 29.02
N TRP A 383 -14.60 3.25 28.67
CA TRP A 383 -13.63 4.33 28.88
C TRP A 383 -13.53 4.85 30.32
N ASN A 384 -14.42 4.42 31.22
CA ASN A 384 -14.43 4.86 32.62
C ASN A 384 -13.28 4.29 33.45
N GLY A 385 -12.62 3.23 32.94
CA GLY A 385 -11.53 2.56 33.64
C GLY A 385 -12.00 1.65 34.77
N ALA A 386 -11.17 0.64 35.06
CA ALA A 386 -11.24 -0.23 36.22
C ALA A 386 -9.82 -0.40 36.78
N ILE A 387 -9.69 -1.02 37.96
CA ILE A 387 -8.37 -1.31 38.54
C ILE A 387 -8.14 -2.82 38.53
N ILE A 388 -7.05 -3.25 37.90
CA ILE A 388 -6.54 -4.63 37.94
C ILE A 388 -5.05 -4.54 38.28
N ASP A 389 -4.61 -5.27 39.31
CA ASP A 389 -3.20 -5.31 39.75
C ASP A 389 -2.55 -3.91 39.85
N GLU A 390 -3.26 -2.98 40.52
CA GLU A 390 -2.85 -1.57 40.74
C GLU A 390 -2.76 -0.71 39.48
N LYS A 391 -3.10 -1.23 38.29
CA LYS A 391 -3.15 -0.48 37.03
C LYS A 391 -4.57 -0.03 36.70
N THR A 392 -4.69 1.16 36.12
CA THR A 392 -5.95 1.60 35.49
C THR A 392 -6.07 0.92 34.13
N VAL A 393 -7.14 0.17 33.94
CA VAL A 393 -7.37 -0.63 32.73
C VAL A 393 -8.73 -0.33 32.10
N TYR A 394 -8.82 -0.50 30.80
CA TYR A 394 -10.04 -0.23 30.02
C TYR A 394 -10.50 -1.51 29.35
N GLN A 395 -11.76 -1.89 29.61
CA GLN A 395 -12.32 -3.15 29.12
C GLN A 395 -12.74 -3.01 27.66
N VAL A 396 -12.42 -4.01 26.85
CA VAL A 396 -12.91 -4.15 25.47
C VAL A 396 -13.77 -5.41 25.33
N THR A 397 -14.91 -5.26 24.68
CA THR A 397 -15.88 -6.34 24.43
C THR A 397 -16.27 -6.38 22.97
N CYS A 398 -16.69 -7.55 22.49
CA CYS A 398 -17.10 -7.75 21.09
C CYS A 398 -18.45 -8.45 21.01
N SER A 399 -19.28 -8.06 20.03
CA SER A 399 -20.67 -8.51 19.91
C SER A 399 -20.90 -9.80 19.10
N HIS A 400 -19.86 -10.48 18.60
CA HIS A 400 -20.03 -11.69 17.76
C HIS A 400 -20.91 -12.76 18.41
N ASP A 401 -20.68 -13.04 19.69
CA ASP A 401 -21.50 -13.90 20.53
C ASP A 401 -21.64 -13.22 21.89
N SER A 402 -22.87 -13.05 22.39
CA SER A 402 -23.24 -12.41 23.67
C SER A 402 -22.09 -11.70 24.43
N LEU A 403 -21.70 -10.49 23.98
CA LEU A 403 -20.64 -9.65 24.56
C LEU A 403 -19.44 -10.45 25.12
N THR A 404 -18.66 -11.06 24.22
CA THR A 404 -17.44 -11.76 24.61
C THR A 404 -16.40 -10.74 25.08
N ASN A 405 -15.86 -10.94 26.28
CA ASN A 405 -14.83 -10.08 26.84
C ASN A 405 -13.51 -10.31 26.09
N ILE A 406 -13.07 -9.34 25.29
CA ILE A 406 -11.79 -9.43 24.57
C ILE A 406 -10.63 -9.31 25.55
N GLY A 407 -10.73 -8.40 26.53
CA GLY A 407 -9.70 -8.20 27.54
C GLY A 407 -9.63 -6.75 27.98
N TYR A 408 -8.46 -6.34 28.47
CA TYR A 408 -8.21 -4.99 28.96
C TYR A 408 -6.88 -4.44 28.46
N PHE A 409 -6.79 -3.14 28.28
CA PHE A 409 -5.53 -2.44 28.03
C PHE A 409 -5.26 -1.38 29.10
N ALA A 410 -3.99 -1.13 29.40
CA ALA A 410 -3.51 -0.13 30.35
C ALA A 410 -2.78 1.03 29.65
N ASP A 411 -2.53 2.10 30.39
CA ASP A 411 -1.83 3.31 29.91
C ASP A 411 -0.35 3.08 29.61
N ASP A 412 0.28 2.11 30.28
CA ASP A 412 1.67 1.68 30.05
C ASP A 412 1.83 0.72 28.86
N ARG A 413 0.83 0.63 27.98
CA ARG A 413 0.80 -0.27 26.80
C ARG A 413 0.86 -1.76 27.15
N SER A 414 0.43 -2.13 28.36
CA SER A 414 0.21 -3.54 28.73
C SER A 414 -1.24 -3.98 28.53
N PHE A 415 -1.41 -5.28 28.24
CA PHE A 415 -2.69 -5.89 27.93
C PHE A 415 -2.98 -7.04 28.88
N TYR A 416 -4.21 -7.13 29.38
CA TYR A 416 -4.65 -8.18 30.30
C TYR A 416 -5.71 -9.06 29.63
N VAL A 417 -5.37 -10.34 29.46
CA VAL A 417 -6.20 -11.32 28.76
C VAL A 417 -6.17 -12.65 29.54
N ASP A 418 -7.34 -13.20 29.84
CA ASP A 418 -7.53 -14.50 30.53
C ASP A 418 -6.65 -14.72 31.78
N GLY A 419 -6.54 -13.68 32.61
CA GLY A 419 -5.78 -13.75 33.85
C GLY A 419 -4.28 -13.45 33.72
N LYS A 420 -3.80 -13.05 32.53
CA LYS A 420 -2.37 -12.85 32.24
C LYS A 420 -2.09 -11.48 31.63
N TRP A 421 -0.94 -10.92 32.00
CA TRP A 421 -0.41 -9.71 31.41
C TRP A 421 0.48 -10.00 30.21
N TYR A 422 0.33 -9.20 29.17
CA TYR A 422 1.13 -9.15 27.97
C TYR A 422 1.68 -7.73 27.84
N ALA A 423 2.97 -7.58 27.61
CA ALA A 423 3.60 -6.29 27.36
C ALA A 423 4.02 -6.23 25.89
N SER A 424 3.83 -5.07 25.25
CA SER A 424 4.27 -4.84 23.87
C SER A 424 5.78 -4.73 23.76
#